data_AF-A0A924LXU6-F1
#
_entry.id   AF-A0A924LXU6-F1
#
_cell.length_a   1.000
_cell.length_b   1.000
_cell.length_c   1.000
_cell.angle_alpha   90.00
_cell.angle_beta   90.00
_cell.angle_gamma   90.00
#
_symmetry.space_group_name_H-M   'P 1'
#
loop_
_entity.id
_entity.type
_entity.pdbx_description
1 polymer ?
#
loop_
_entity_poly.entity_id
_entity_poly.type
_entity_poly.pdbx_seq_one_letter_code
_entity_poly.pdbx_strand_id
1 'polypeptide(L)'
;MGNSDDLEEYDAELELALKREYADVFALFRYCVITAEATYLCNKLEMDCVPHASYLLFELDMEDVWVWDRNRPTRIIPRAHVYTTADVTVEQLKEGDGADLGAALPQGVLDQLRASLFEEDEEAEGEAEADVDEAETADASTDNTPESHSSSDDNATATQSGEDDA
;
A
#
# COMPACT_ATOMS: atom_id res chain seq x y z
N MET A 1 46.61 -17.60 17.19
CA MET A 1 45.60 -16.76 17.83
C MET A 1 46.15 -15.35 17.83
N GLY A 2 45.57 -14.40 17.09
CA GLY A 2 46.09 -13.02 17.08
C GLY A 2 45.68 -12.16 15.89
N ASN A 3 44.51 -12.43 15.31
CA ASN A 3 43.87 -11.53 14.34
C ASN A 3 42.36 -11.77 14.39
N SER A 4 41.93 -13.04 14.40
CA SER A 4 40.52 -13.38 14.70
C SER A 4 40.12 -12.94 16.11
N ASP A 5 40.91 -13.31 17.14
CA ASP A 5 40.67 -12.87 18.52
C ASP A 5 40.59 -11.34 18.63
N ASP A 6 41.55 -10.62 18.06
CA ASP A 6 41.61 -9.15 18.14
C ASP A 6 40.41 -8.48 17.43
N LEU A 7 39.95 -9.04 16.30
CA LEU A 7 38.75 -8.56 15.60
C LEU A 7 37.47 -8.88 16.37
N GLU A 8 37.40 -10.07 16.98
CA GLU A 8 36.27 -10.50 17.81
C GLU A 8 36.16 -9.63 19.08
N GLU A 9 37.29 -9.33 19.72
CA GLU A 9 37.37 -8.44 20.87
C GLU A 9 36.95 -7.01 20.50
N TYR A 10 37.45 -6.49 19.38
CA TYR A 10 37.06 -5.18 18.87
C TYR A 10 35.55 -5.08 18.57
N ASP A 11 34.98 -6.09 17.93
CA ASP A 11 33.54 -6.13 17.65
C ASP A 11 32.70 -6.19 18.93
N ALA A 12 33.15 -6.96 19.93
CA ALA A 12 32.50 -7.04 21.24
C ALA A 12 32.54 -5.71 21.99
N GLU A 13 33.67 -4.98 21.92
CA GLU A 13 33.78 -3.64 22.51
C GLU A 13 32.84 -2.64 21.86
N LEU A 14 32.73 -2.64 20.53
CA LEU A 14 31.79 -1.78 19.80
C LEU A 14 30.33 -2.06 20.17
N GLU A 15 29.95 -3.34 20.27
CA GLU A 15 28.60 -3.73 20.66
C GLU A 15 28.29 -3.35 22.12
N LEU A 16 29.25 -3.54 23.02
CA LEU A 16 29.12 -3.17 24.42
C LEU A 16 28.99 -1.65 24.59
N ALA A 17 29.74 -0.86 23.82
CA ALA A 17 29.61 0.59 23.81
C ALA A 17 28.23 1.03 23.29
N LEU A 18 27.75 0.43 22.20
CA LEU A 18 26.42 0.69 21.64
C LEU A 18 25.30 0.41 22.67
N LYS A 19 25.37 -0.73 23.36
CA LYS A 19 24.37 -1.11 24.38
C LYS A 19 24.35 -0.17 25.58
N ARG A 20 25.52 0.29 26.03
CA ARG A 20 25.63 1.26 27.13
C ARG A 20 25.04 2.61 26.73
N GLU A 21 25.43 3.11 25.57
CA GLU A 21 24.91 4.38 25.05
C GLU A 21 23.38 4.32 24.89
N TYR A 22 22.86 3.24 24.32
CA TYR A 22 21.42 3.03 24.21
C TYR A 22 20.72 3.11 25.57
N ALA A 23 21.23 2.41 26.59
CA ALA A 23 20.65 2.45 27.93
C ALA A 23 20.65 3.86 28.54
N ASP A 24 21.69 4.66 28.26
CA ASP A 24 21.82 6.02 28.76
C ASP A 24 20.86 7.00 28.06
N VAL A 25 20.63 6.82 26.75
CA VAL A 25 19.85 7.77 25.94
C VAL A 25 18.40 7.36 25.72
N PHE A 26 18.04 6.09 25.91
CA PHE A 26 16.70 5.56 25.63
C PHE A 26 15.60 6.41 26.28
N ALA A 27 15.78 6.75 27.55
CA ALA A 27 14.86 7.57 28.32
C ALA A 27 14.87 9.06 27.94
N LEU A 28 15.63 9.49 26.92
CA LEU A 28 15.62 10.87 26.41
C LEU A 28 14.65 11.04 25.25
N PHE A 29 14.47 10.01 24.43
CA PHE A 29 13.68 10.07 23.19
C PHE A 29 12.19 9.85 23.41
N ARG A 30 11.41 10.20 22.38
CA ARG A 30 9.95 10.09 22.37
C ARG A 30 9.45 8.89 21.56
N TYR A 31 10.12 8.58 20.46
CA TYR A 31 9.74 7.50 19.56
C TYR A 31 10.89 6.52 19.37
N CYS A 32 10.57 5.24 19.24
CA CYS A 32 11.43 4.21 18.67
C CYS A 32 10.86 3.81 17.31
N VAL A 33 11.65 3.98 16.26
CA VAL A 33 11.27 3.68 14.88
C VAL A 33 12.14 2.52 14.40
N ILE A 34 11.51 1.42 14.02
CA ILE A 34 12.19 0.22 13.54
C ILE A 34 11.84 0.04 12.07
N THR A 35 12.89 0.00 11.25
CA THR A 35 12.81 -0.29 9.81
C THR A 35 13.55 -1.60 9.53
N ALA A 36 13.46 -2.10 8.30
CA ALA A 36 14.22 -3.27 7.88
C ALA A 36 15.75 -3.07 7.98
N GLU A 37 16.25 -1.85 7.83
CA GLU A 37 17.69 -1.57 7.79
C GLU A 37 18.27 -1.13 9.15
N ALA A 38 17.50 -0.40 9.96
CA ALA A 38 17.98 0.17 11.20
C ALA A 38 16.86 0.48 12.21
N THR A 39 17.26 0.63 13.47
CA THR A 39 16.45 1.20 14.55
C THR A 39 16.90 2.62 14.84
N TYR A 40 15.93 3.51 14.99
CA TYR A 40 16.12 4.92 15.33
C TYR A 40 15.37 5.25 16.62
N LEU A 41 15.95 6.12 17.44
CA LEU A 41 15.22 6.85 18.46
C LEU A 41 15.12 8.31 18.00
N CYS A 42 13.97 8.95 18.16
CA CYS A 42 13.83 10.36 17.80
C CYS A 42 12.85 11.11 18.70
N ASN A 43 12.94 12.44 18.71
CA ASN A 43 12.01 13.29 19.47
C ASN A 43 10.90 13.89 18.62
N LYS A 44 11.12 14.00 17.31
CA LYS A 44 10.07 14.33 16.33
C LYS A 44 10.08 13.32 15.21
N LEU A 45 8.88 12.93 14.80
CA LEU A 45 8.62 12.04 13.69
C LEU A 45 7.43 12.57 12.90
N GLU A 46 7.65 12.76 11.61
CA GLU A 46 6.61 12.96 10.60
C GLU A 46 6.72 11.79 9.63
N MET A 47 5.63 11.07 9.38
CA MET A 47 5.60 9.94 8.47
C MET A 47 4.52 10.14 7.43
N ASP A 48 4.93 10.08 6.17
CA ASP A 48 4.06 10.05 5.01
C ASP A 48 4.08 8.67 4.37
N CYS A 49 3.00 8.36 3.66
CA CYS A 49 2.91 7.14 2.88
C CYS A 49 2.33 7.46 1.51
N VAL A 50 3.11 7.17 0.48
CA VAL A 50 2.78 7.44 -0.92
C VAL A 50 2.41 6.13 -1.59
N PRO A 51 1.13 5.95 -1.98
CA PRO A 51 0.72 4.75 -2.69
C PRO A 51 1.26 4.74 -4.13
N HIS A 52 1.87 3.64 -4.52
CA HIS A 52 2.22 3.31 -5.90
C HIS A 52 1.42 2.09 -6.38
N ALA A 53 1.45 1.83 -7.68
CA ALA A 53 0.64 0.77 -8.31
C ALA A 53 0.88 -0.65 -7.73
N SER A 54 2.05 -0.91 -7.17
CA SER A 54 2.42 -2.25 -6.68
C SER A 54 3.06 -2.26 -5.28
N TYR A 55 3.26 -1.11 -4.66
CA TYR A 55 3.86 -0.99 -3.33
C TYR A 55 3.52 0.34 -2.69
N LEU A 56 3.83 0.45 -1.40
CA LEU A 56 3.75 1.70 -0.65
C LEU A 56 5.16 2.21 -0.39
N LEU A 57 5.37 3.50 -0.57
CA LEU A 57 6.59 4.16 -0.15
C LEU A 57 6.31 4.91 1.15
N PHE A 58 6.98 4.50 2.22
CA PHE A 58 7.00 5.24 3.47
C PHE A 58 8.14 6.26 3.43
N GLU A 59 7.81 7.51 3.73
CA GLU A 59 8.76 8.60 3.89
C GLU A 59 8.75 9.02 5.36
N LEU A 60 9.91 8.98 6.01
CA LEU A 60 10.05 9.32 7.43
C LEU A 60 11.00 10.49 7.60
N ASP A 61 10.48 11.53 8.22
CA ASP A 61 11.21 12.74 8.59
C ASP A 61 11.38 12.77 10.10
N MET A 62 12.63 12.58 10.56
CA MET A 62 12.96 12.49 11.98
C MET A 62 13.92 13.60 12.39
N GLU A 63 13.69 14.22 13.54
CA GLU A 63 14.61 15.19 14.16
C GLU A 63 15.07 14.76 15.55
N ASP A 64 16.28 15.19 15.90
CA ASP A 64 16.97 14.83 17.13
C ASP A 64 17.00 13.31 17.29
N VAL A 65 17.86 12.69 16.47
CA VAL A 65 17.82 11.26 16.16
C VAL A 65 19.03 10.58 16.78
N TRP A 66 18.82 9.41 17.36
CA TRP A 66 19.86 8.45 17.67
C TRP A 66 19.69 7.20 16.81
N VAL A 67 20.75 6.67 16.20
CA VAL A 67 20.68 5.46 15.37
C VAL A 67 21.40 4.27 16.02
N TRP A 68 20.77 3.10 16.00
CA TRP A 68 21.37 1.84 16.41
C TRP A 68 22.37 1.34 15.36
N ASP A 69 23.56 1.95 15.32
CA ASP A 69 24.61 1.59 14.36
C ASP A 69 25.99 1.55 15.04
N ARG A 70 26.54 0.34 15.19
CA ARG A 70 27.83 0.14 15.86
C ARG A 70 29.01 0.78 15.11
N ASN A 71 28.88 0.97 13.80
CA ASN A 71 29.98 1.39 12.92
C ASN A 71 30.15 2.91 12.85
N ARG A 72 29.25 3.69 13.49
CA ARG A 72 29.33 5.15 13.49
C ARG A 72 30.21 5.67 14.62
N PRO A 73 31.03 6.71 14.36
CA PRO A 73 31.77 7.40 15.41
C PRO A 73 30.85 8.19 16.36
N THR A 74 29.70 8.67 15.85
CA THR A 74 28.66 9.36 16.63
C THR A 74 27.29 8.89 16.15
N ARG A 75 26.38 8.61 17.08
CA ARG A 75 25.03 8.11 16.76
C ARG A 75 23.93 9.15 16.87
N ILE A 76 24.23 10.31 17.47
CA ILE A 76 23.32 11.46 17.49
C ILE A 76 23.43 12.22 16.16
N ILE A 77 22.30 12.38 15.49
CA ILE A 77 22.16 13.01 14.18
C ILE A 77 21.07 14.08 14.29
N PRO A 78 21.29 15.31 13.76
CA PRO A 78 20.28 16.36 13.86
C PRO A 78 18.96 16.04 13.18
N ARG A 79 19.02 15.41 11.99
CA ARG A 79 17.87 15.06 11.17
C ARG A 79 18.18 13.82 10.33
N ALA A 80 17.19 12.95 10.14
CA ALA A 80 17.27 11.79 9.25
C ALA A 80 16.02 11.73 8.38
N HIS A 81 16.23 11.46 7.09
CA HIS A 81 15.19 11.21 6.10
C HIS A 81 15.32 9.76 5.64
N VAL A 82 14.28 8.96 5.81
CA VAL A 82 14.30 7.53 5.46
C VAL A 82 13.18 7.24 4.48
N TYR A 83 13.52 6.53 3.41
CA TYR A 83 12.59 6.06 2.39
C TYR A 83 12.61 4.54 2.43
N THR A 84 11.45 3.90 2.57
CA THR A 84 11.36 2.44 2.62
C THR A 84 10.06 1.96 2.01
N THR A 85 10.12 0.82 1.31
CA THR A 85 8.93 0.09 0.86
C THR A 85 8.59 -1.10 1.74
N ALA A 86 9.37 -1.31 2.80
CA ALA A 86 9.17 -2.34 3.81
C ALA A 86 8.44 -1.78 5.03
N ASP A 87 8.03 -2.69 5.92
CA ASP A 87 7.33 -2.36 7.14
C ASP A 87 8.11 -1.38 8.02
N VAL A 88 7.35 -0.51 8.68
CA VAL A 88 7.84 0.48 9.63
C VAL A 88 7.07 0.29 10.93
N THR A 89 7.77 -0.01 12.01
CA THR A 89 7.18 -0.06 13.35
C THR A 89 7.53 1.22 14.08
N VAL A 90 6.50 1.91 14.61
CA VAL A 90 6.68 3.12 15.43
C VAL A 90 6.14 2.86 16.83
N GLU A 91 7.01 2.93 17.83
CA GLU A 91 6.67 2.82 19.24
C GLU A 91 6.79 4.18 19.91
N GLN A 92 5.78 4.56 20.70
CA GLN A 92 5.86 5.73 21.54
C GLN A 92 6.47 5.36 22.90
N LEU A 93 7.61 5.96 23.24
CA LEU A 93 8.36 5.67 24.46
C LEU A 93 7.95 6.53 25.66
N LYS A 94 7.41 7.73 25.39
CA LYS A 94 6.95 8.68 26.40
C LYS A 94 5.58 9.23 26.06
N GLU A 95 4.72 9.25 27.06
CA GLU A 95 3.51 10.07 27.05
C GLU A 95 3.91 11.53 27.32
N GLY A 96 3.39 12.47 26.52
CA GLY A 96 3.70 13.90 26.65
C GLY A 96 2.58 14.79 26.11
N ASP A 97 2.52 16.03 26.61
CA ASP A 97 1.43 17.04 26.47
C ASP A 97 1.05 17.49 25.05
N GLY A 98 1.62 16.91 23.98
CA GLY A 98 1.29 17.33 22.62
C GLY A 98 1.85 16.38 21.56
N ALA A 99 0.93 15.75 20.83
CA ALA A 99 1.09 14.73 19.77
C ALA A 99 1.15 13.27 20.27
N ASP A 100 -0.03 12.68 20.46
CA ASP A 100 -0.21 11.22 20.48
C ASP A 100 0.42 10.57 19.23
N LEU A 101 0.75 9.28 19.28
CA LEU A 101 1.27 8.52 18.15
C LEU A 101 0.48 8.79 16.85
N GLY A 102 -0.84 8.98 16.98
CA GLY A 102 -1.70 9.34 15.86
C GLY A 102 -1.23 10.57 15.06
N ALA A 103 -0.69 11.61 15.69
CA ALA A 103 -0.25 12.82 14.97
C ALA A 103 1.02 12.61 14.13
N ALA A 104 1.81 11.58 14.44
CA ALA A 104 3.03 11.24 13.70
C ALA A 104 2.76 10.24 12.55
N LEU A 105 1.59 9.58 12.55
CA LEU A 105 1.24 8.58 11.56
C LEU A 105 0.49 9.20 10.35
N PRO A 106 0.65 8.63 9.14
CA PRO A 106 -0.06 9.05 7.95
C PRO A 106 -1.58 9.00 8.19
N GLN A 107 -2.23 10.16 8.07
CA GLN A 107 -3.68 10.25 8.22
C GLN A 107 -4.38 9.77 6.95
N GLY A 108 -5.45 8.98 7.10
CA GLY A 108 -6.30 8.53 6.00
C GLY A 108 -5.67 7.51 5.04
N VAL A 109 -4.35 7.29 5.08
CA VAL A 109 -3.70 6.29 4.21
C VAL A 109 -4.12 4.87 4.58
N LEU A 110 -4.25 4.57 5.88
CA LEU A 110 -4.81 3.30 6.33
C LEU A 110 -6.26 3.11 5.87
N ASP A 111 -7.04 4.18 5.82
CA ASP A 111 -8.43 4.12 5.34
C ASP A 111 -8.49 3.89 3.82
N GLN A 112 -7.60 4.53 3.05
CA GLN A 112 -7.46 4.31 1.61
C GLN A 112 -6.98 2.90 1.29
N LEU A 113 -5.98 2.40 2.03
CA LEU A 113 -5.50 1.03 1.91
C LEU A 113 -6.59 0.02 2.24
N ARG A 114 -7.33 0.28 3.31
CA ARG A 114 -8.48 -0.53 3.69
C ARG A 114 -9.52 -0.54 2.57
N ALA A 115 -9.87 0.60 2.00
CA ALA A 115 -10.80 0.67 0.87
C ALA A 115 -10.29 -0.16 -0.32
N SER A 116 -9.03 0.02 -0.73
CA SER A 116 -8.45 -0.73 -1.87
C SER A 116 -8.38 -2.24 -1.66
N LEU A 117 -8.20 -2.70 -0.42
CA LEU A 117 -8.13 -4.13 -0.11
C LEU A 117 -9.51 -4.81 -0.05
N PHE A 118 -10.59 -4.04 0.13
CA PHE A 118 -11.95 -4.57 0.27
C PHE A 118 -12.84 -4.30 -0.96
N GLU A 119 -12.38 -3.50 -1.94
CA GLU A 119 -13.08 -3.33 -3.23
C GLU A 119 -12.99 -4.59 -4.12
N GLU A 120 -12.05 -5.52 -3.87
CA GLU A 120 -11.88 -6.74 -4.67
C GLU A 120 -12.94 -7.84 -4.39
N ASP A 121 -13.70 -7.75 -3.29
CA ASP A 121 -14.67 -8.79 -2.90
C ASP A 121 -16.08 -8.58 -3.51
N GLU A 122 -16.45 -7.38 -3.96
CA GLU A 122 -17.80 -7.11 -4.51
C GLU A 122 -17.95 -7.43 -6.01
N GLU A 123 -16.87 -7.54 -6.78
CA GLU A 123 -16.95 -7.81 -8.23
C GLU A 123 -17.05 -9.31 -8.57
N ALA A 124 -16.88 -10.22 -7.61
CA ALA A 124 -16.84 -11.67 -7.85
C ALA A 124 -18.21 -12.39 -7.79
N GLU A 125 -19.28 -11.75 -7.30
CA GLU A 125 -20.59 -12.41 -7.11
C GLU A 125 -21.62 -12.13 -8.24
N GLY A 126 -21.24 -11.42 -9.31
CA GLY A 126 -22.18 -10.93 -10.35
C GLY A 126 -22.38 -11.80 -11.61
N GLU A 127 -21.57 -12.82 -11.87
CA GLU A 127 -21.54 -13.47 -13.20
C GLU A 127 -22.01 -14.94 -13.25
N ALA A 128 -22.78 -15.41 -12.26
CA ALA A 128 -23.14 -16.83 -12.17
C ALA A 128 -24.65 -17.14 -12.25
N GLU A 129 -25.50 -16.38 -12.95
CA GLU A 129 -26.86 -16.86 -13.28
C GLU A 129 -27.36 -16.40 -14.66
N ALA A 130 -27.07 -17.20 -15.69
CA ALA A 130 -27.93 -17.34 -16.89
C ALA A 130 -27.48 -18.55 -17.72
N ASP A 131 -28.07 -19.72 -17.50
CA ASP A 131 -28.46 -20.69 -18.56
C ASP A 131 -28.92 -22.01 -17.92
N VAL A 132 -30.20 -22.06 -17.55
CA VAL A 132 -30.94 -23.32 -17.44
C VAL A 132 -32.34 -23.05 -18.01
N ASP A 133 -32.58 -23.43 -19.26
CA ASP A 133 -33.95 -23.66 -19.74
C ASP A 133 -34.06 -25.02 -20.44
N GLU A 134 -35.16 -25.66 -20.12
CA GLU A 134 -35.46 -27.08 -20.18
C GLU A 134 -35.83 -27.52 -21.59
N ALA A 135 -35.36 -28.70 -22.01
CA ALA A 135 -35.89 -29.36 -23.19
C ALA A 135 -36.66 -30.62 -22.77
N GLU A 136 -38.00 -30.57 -22.75
CA GLU A 136 -38.82 -31.78 -22.94
C GLU A 136 -40.23 -31.54 -23.53
N THR A 137 -40.42 -32.17 -24.70
CA THR A 137 -41.64 -32.80 -25.27
C THR A 137 -42.78 -31.99 -25.93
N ALA A 138 -43.10 -32.40 -27.18
CA ALA A 138 -44.43 -32.72 -27.76
C ALA A 138 -44.34 -32.64 -29.31
N ASP A 139 -44.30 -33.76 -30.05
CA ASP A 139 -45.41 -34.55 -30.64
C ASP A 139 -46.22 -33.90 -31.78
N ALA A 140 -46.19 -34.62 -32.92
CA ALA A 140 -47.15 -34.78 -34.02
C ALA A 140 -47.87 -33.59 -34.73
N SER A 141 -47.55 -33.50 -36.04
CA SER A 141 -48.45 -33.52 -37.22
C SER A 141 -49.43 -32.38 -37.55
N THR A 142 -49.58 -32.23 -38.88
CA THR A 142 -50.69 -31.65 -39.67
C THR A 142 -50.47 -30.18 -40.06
N ASP A 143 -49.95 -29.91 -41.27
CA ASP A 143 -50.71 -29.71 -42.52
C ASP A 143 -51.51 -28.39 -42.50
N ASN A 144 -51.07 -27.42 -43.33
CA ASN A 144 -51.86 -26.85 -44.43
C ASN A 144 -51.25 -25.50 -44.87
N THR A 145 -50.50 -25.51 -45.98
CA THR A 145 -50.33 -24.37 -46.90
C THR A 145 -51.62 -24.38 -47.76
N PRO A 146 -52.22 -23.27 -48.26
CA PRO A 146 -51.42 -22.35 -49.06
C PRO A 146 -51.95 -20.93 -49.35
N GLU A 147 -51.14 -20.23 -50.16
CA GLU A 147 -51.50 -19.16 -51.12
C GLU A 147 -51.90 -17.80 -50.52
N SER A 148 -51.33 -16.66 -50.93
CA SER A 148 -51.01 -16.27 -52.30
C SER A 148 -50.45 -14.84 -52.35
N HIS A 149 -49.87 -14.53 -53.51
CA HIS A 149 -49.67 -13.21 -54.12
C HIS A 149 -48.31 -12.53 -53.93
N SER A 150 -47.47 -12.91 -54.89
CA SER A 150 -46.40 -12.17 -55.55
C SER A 150 -46.75 -10.73 -55.96
N SER A 151 -45.67 -10.03 -56.34
CA SER A 151 -45.55 -8.79 -57.12
C SER A 151 -45.56 -7.52 -56.26
N SER A 152 -44.69 -6.54 -56.45
CA SER A 152 -43.52 -6.38 -57.33
C SER A 152 -42.74 -5.17 -56.81
N ASP A 153 -41.49 -5.10 -57.25
CA ASP A 153 -40.55 -3.98 -57.21
C ASP A 153 -41.18 -2.58 -57.11
N ASP A 154 -40.56 -1.69 -56.33
CA ASP A 154 -40.06 -0.44 -56.92
C ASP A 154 -39.00 0.27 -56.04
N ASN A 155 -38.06 0.84 -56.77
CA ASN A 155 -36.78 1.43 -56.41
C ASN A 155 -36.86 2.97 -56.43
N ALA A 156 -36.24 3.66 -55.46
CA ALA A 156 -35.58 4.98 -55.58
C ALA A 156 -35.33 5.53 -54.14
N THR A 157 -34.10 5.66 -53.66
CA THR A 157 -33.12 6.76 -53.92
C THR A 157 -33.65 8.15 -53.57
N ALA A 158 -33.01 8.81 -52.59
CA ALA A 158 -32.58 10.23 -52.55
C ALA A 158 -32.47 10.70 -51.06
N THR A 159 -31.26 10.99 -50.55
CA THR A 159 -30.74 12.33 -50.18
C THR A 159 -31.51 13.02 -49.03
N GLN A 160 -30.95 13.66 -48.01
CA GLN A 160 -29.76 14.51 -47.94
C GLN A 160 -29.47 14.87 -46.48
N SER A 161 -28.21 15.28 -46.27
CA SER A 161 -27.57 15.91 -45.13
C SER A 161 -28.19 17.22 -44.58
N GLY A 162 -27.89 17.50 -43.31
CA GLY A 162 -27.68 18.82 -42.69
C GLY A 162 -27.10 18.58 -41.28
N GLU A 163 -25.91 19.02 -40.87
CA GLU A 163 -25.45 20.42 -40.65
C GLU A 163 -26.50 21.20 -39.83
N ASP A 164 -26.21 21.91 -38.74
CA ASP A 164 -24.97 22.36 -38.11
C ASP A 164 -25.37 23.04 -36.77
N ASP A 165 -24.37 23.61 -36.11
CA ASP A 165 -24.44 24.75 -35.16
C ASP A 165 -24.47 24.48 -33.64
N ALA A 166 -23.28 24.77 -33.07
CA ALA A 166 -23.00 25.72 -31.98
C ALA A 166 -23.38 25.39 -30.53
#